data_AF-A0A292SGW1-F1
#
_entry.id   AF-A0A292SGW1-F1
#
_cell.length_a   1.000
_cell.length_b   1.000
_cell.length_c   1.000
_cell.angle_alpha   90.00
_cell.angle_beta   90.00
_cell.angle_gamma   90.00
#
_symmetry.space_group_name_H-M   'P 1'
#
loop_
_entity.id
_entity.type
_entity.pdbx_description
1 polymer ?
#
loop_
_entity_poly.entity_id
_entity_poly.type
_entity_poly.pdbx_seq_one_letter_code
_entity_poly.pdbx_strand_id
1 'polypeptide(L)'
;MDKQELDDLLNKIEDTVPDINVYSSNEDKQKVLDDINTVLRADPLNADVLMWKGFYYEALEEYDTAIEAYETVLRIQPDNNLAQESIKNCNDYKKWKLEDNIKRENIANITGSYKSSSYDKNDTINFKWLNVYHIVALKIIVLAIFIYAFYQPIIFGFTDMQLPRSYKLRMGEYNLQELTINPLSDYNGKSKKDVLDIRKKFVQSSLFSTPGYKPDENTFGQIQDGKAWWGVNQIVCSSYNNPKFDRTSGFSAVSKHMNNPNILVGTVFPFNFYKEYDSIGYCTAQYSKTIPKKMEYLKEKNLIIATYDMDRRILKSYLNWNGRRRHYFLNLTGLNAKDLGYKYGYAIDLKNIEMTEQTNISNNIHQFRDFVHVGASCQVPGGCNNISPHQTELDYRITGFPAEMTIKLWKQKPINQYMKADVYYRIIFEKL
;
A
#
# COMPACT_ATOMS: atom_id res chain seq x y z
N MET A 1 32.70 -27.21 -14.34
CA MET A 1 32.28 -25.80 -14.42
C MET A 1 33.54 -24.99 -14.28
N ASP A 2 33.87 -24.19 -15.30
CA ASP A 2 34.98 -23.26 -15.18
C ASP A 2 34.59 -22.07 -14.28
N LYS A 3 35.56 -21.20 -13.97
CA LYS A 3 35.34 -20.07 -13.06
C LYS A 3 34.31 -19.08 -13.60
N GLN A 4 34.30 -18.84 -14.92
CA GLN A 4 33.39 -17.90 -15.54
C GLN A 4 31.95 -18.45 -15.51
N GLU A 5 31.78 -19.73 -15.83
CA GLU A 5 30.49 -20.43 -15.74
C GLU A 5 29.94 -20.43 -14.30
N LEU A 6 30.81 -20.61 -13.30
CA LEU A 6 30.42 -20.53 -11.89
C LEU A 6 29.95 -19.13 -11.51
N ASP A 7 30.72 -18.10 -11.87
CA ASP A 7 30.39 -16.70 -11.56
C ASP A 7 29.07 -16.28 -12.24
N ASP A 8 28.85 -16.68 -13.50
CA ASP A 8 27.60 -16.43 -14.23
C ASP A 8 26.39 -17.12 -13.57
N LEU A 9 26.58 -18.36 -13.09
CA LEU A 9 25.54 -19.11 -12.41
C LEU A 9 25.22 -18.54 -11.02
N LEU A 10 26.23 -18.07 -10.29
CA LEU A 10 26.05 -17.36 -9.01
C LEU A 10 25.22 -16.09 -9.18
N ASN A 11 25.56 -15.26 -10.18
CA ASN A 11 24.81 -14.04 -10.50
C ASN A 11 23.36 -14.38 -10.88
N LYS A 12 23.16 -15.44 -11.67
CA LYS A 12 21.82 -15.89 -12.06
C LYS A 12 20.99 -16.34 -10.86
N ILE A 13 21.58 -17.06 -9.90
CA ILE A 13 20.89 -17.47 -8.66
C ILE A 13 20.48 -16.23 -7.85
N GLU A 14 21.41 -15.30 -7.66
CA GLU A 14 21.16 -14.04 -6.93
C GLU A 14 20.03 -13.21 -7.56
N ASP A 15 19.95 -13.18 -8.89
CA ASP A 15 18.90 -12.44 -9.60
C ASP A 15 17.54 -13.15 -9.59
N THR A 16 17.51 -14.49 -9.60
CA THR A 16 16.27 -15.26 -9.80
C THR A 16 15.60 -15.75 -8.52
N VAL A 17 16.35 -16.02 -7.45
CA VAL A 17 15.77 -16.45 -6.16
C VAL A 17 14.77 -15.42 -5.59
N PRO A 18 15.04 -14.10 -5.61
CA PRO A 18 14.09 -13.10 -5.10
C PRO A 18 12.73 -13.05 -5.83
N ASP A 19 12.66 -13.54 -7.08
CA ASP A 19 11.43 -13.57 -7.88
C ASP A 19 10.58 -14.83 -7.61
N ILE A 20 11.14 -15.84 -6.92
CA ILE A 20 10.41 -17.04 -6.52
C ILE A 20 9.50 -16.74 -5.34
N ASN A 21 8.25 -17.20 -5.42
CA ASN A 21 7.30 -17.22 -4.31
C ASN A 21 6.32 -18.39 -4.48
N VAL A 22 5.42 -18.56 -3.52
CA VAL A 22 4.42 -19.65 -3.50
C VAL A 22 3.58 -19.75 -4.78
N TYR A 23 3.36 -18.66 -5.53
CA TYR A 23 2.56 -18.63 -6.76
C TYR A 23 3.38 -18.84 -8.05
N SER A 24 4.71 -18.86 -7.98
CA SER A 24 5.55 -19.11 -9.16
C SER A 24 5.24 -20.49 -9.77
N SER A 25 5.43 -20.63 -11.08
CA SER A 25 5.18 -21.90 -11.75
C SER A 25 6.13 -22.98 -11.23
N ASN A 26 5.70 -24.25 -11.25
CA ASN A 26 6.56 -25.36 -10.84
C ASN A 26 7.83 -25.45 -11.69
N GLU A 27 7.76 -25.04 -12.96
CA GLU A 27 8.90 -24.99 -13.87
C GLU A 27 9.91 -23.93 -13.42
N ASP A 28 9.47 -22.72 -13.08
CA ASP A 28 10.36 -21.65 -12.60
C ASP A 28 11.01 -22.03 -11.27
N LYS A 29 10.22 -22.60 -10.34
CA LYS A 29 10.72 -23.10 -9.05
C LYS A 29 11.79 -24.16 -9.24
N GLN A 30 11.55 -25.13 -10.12
CA GLN A 30 12.50 -26.22 -10.37
C GLN A 30 13.78 -25.70 -11.02
N LYS A 31 13.67 -24.79 -11.98
CA LYS A 31 14.83 -24.22 -12.68
C LYS A 31 15.79 -23.50 -11.73
N VAL A 32 15.26 -22.67 -10.83
CA VAL A 32 16.09 -21.96 -9.83
C VAL A 32 16.73 -22.95 -8.85
N LEU A 33 15.98 -23.97 -8.42
CA LEU A 33 16.51 -25.01 -7.53
C LEU A 33 17.61 -25.84 -8.22
N ASP A 34 17.48 -26.11 -9.52
CA ASP A 34 18.49 -26.82 -10.30
C ASP A 34 19.77 -25.98 -10.45
N ASP A 35 19.66 -24.66 -10.65
CA ASP A 35 20.80 -23.75 -10.67
C ASP A 35 21.53 -23.76 -9.31
N ILE A 36 20.79 -23.62 -8.19
CA ILE A 36 21.32 -23.72 -6.82
C ILE A 36 22.05 -25.05 -6.60
N ASN A 37 21.40 -26.16 -6.95
CA ASN A 37 21.96 -27.49 -6.75
C ASN A 37 23.18 -27.75 -7.63
N THR A 38 23.23 -27.14 -8.82
CA THR A 38 24.40 -27.25 -9.70
C THR A 38 25.64 -26.64 -9.05
N VAL A 39 25.50 -25.47 -8.42
CA VAL A 39 26.62 -24.87 -7.67
C VAL A 39 26.96 -25.69 -6.43
N LEU A 40 25.97 -26.12 -5.65
CA LEU A 40 26.21 -26.90 -4.42
C LEU A 40 26.77 -28.31 -4.68
N ARG A 41 26.62 -28.87 -5.88
CA ARG A 41 27.33 -30.10 -6.27
C ARG A 41 28.82 -29.85 -6.51
N ALA A 42 29.17 -28.68 -7.03
CA ALA A 42 30.55 -28.29 -7.28
C ALA A 42 31.27 -27.81 -6.01
N ASP A 43 30.55 -27.05 -5.18
CA ASP A 43 31.02 -26.55 -3.88
C ASP A 43 29.91 -26.71 -2.82
N PRO A 44 29.88 -27.86 -2.10
CA PRO A 44 28.85 -28.15 -1.11
C PRO A 44 28.85 -27.23 0.12
N LEU A 45 29.95 -26.50 0.36
CA LEU A 45 30.11 -25.62 1.52
C LEU A 45 30.11 -24.14 1.11
N ASN A 46 29.59 -23.83 -0.07
CA ASN A 46 29.42 -22.45 -0.52
C ASN A 46 28.38 -21.73 0.35
N ALA A 47 28.85 -20.95 1.33
CA ALA A 47 27.98 -20.29 2.30
C ALA A 47 26.98 -19.33 1.65
N ASP A 48 27.37 -18.63 0.57
CA ASP A 48 26.49 -17.68 -0.12
C ASP A 48 25.36 -18.41 -0.85
N VAL A 49 25.65 -19.52 -1.54
CA VAL A 49 24.61 -20.31 -2.22
C VAL A 49 23.74 -21.06 -1.23
N LEU A 50 24.29 -21.52 -0.11
CA LEU A 50 23.50 -22.07 1.00
C LEU A 50 22.56 -21.03 1.60
N MET A 51 22.99 -19.76 1.68
CA MET A 51 22.12 -18.65 2.07
C MET A 51 20.98 -18.45 1.04
N TRP A 52 21.30 -18.44 -0.25
CA TRP A 52 20.29 -18.34 -1.32
C TRP A 52 19.33 -19.52 -1.34
N LYS A 53 19.81 -20.74 -1.03
CA LYS A 53 18.96 -21.91 -0.85
C LYS A 53 17.99 -21.73 0.32
N GLY A 54 18.47 -21.18 1.43
CA GLY A 54 17.61 -20.80 2.55
C GLY A 54 16.51 -19.82 2.13
N PHE A 55 16.88 -18.73 1.43
CA PHE A 55 15.92 -17.73 0.96
C PHE A 55 14.90 -18.29 -0.04
N TYR A 56 15.34 -19.18 -0.92
CA TYR A 56 14.47 -19.88 -1.86
C TYR A 56 13.36 -20.66 -1.12
N TYR A 57 13.73 -21.44 -0.10
CA TYR A 57 12.75 -22.20 0.68
C TYR A 57 11.90 -21.32 1.62
N GLU A 58 12.47 -20.23 2.15
CA GLU A 58 11.72 -19.23 2.91
C GLU A 58 10.61 -18.60 2.06
N ALA A 59 10.90 -18.25 0.81
CA ALA A 59 9.94 -17.67 -0.13
C ALA A 59 8.84 -18.64 -0.58
N LEU A 60 9.09 -19.95 -0.45
CA LEU A 60 8.11 -21.01 -0.67
C LEU A 60 7.34 -21.39 0.61
N GLU A 61 7.60 -20.70 1.72
CA GLU A 61 7.09 -21.01 3.07
C GLU A 61 7.47 -22.41 3.58
N GLU A 62 8.54 -23.00 3.04
CA GLU A 62 9.13 -24.26 3.48
C GLU A 62 10.19 -23.99 4.57
N TYR A 63 9.72 -23.45 5.69
CA TYR A 63 10.59 -22.89 6.74
C TYR A 63 11.53 -23.91 7.39
N ASP A 64 11.15 -25.18 7.49
CA ASP A 64 12.02 -26.22 8.04
C ASP A 64 13.25 -26.44 7.14
N THR A 65 13.03 -26.58 5.83
CA THR A 65 14.09 -26.72 4.84
C THR A 65 14.96 -25.46 4.74
N ALA A 66 14.36 -24.28 4.89
CA ALA A 66 15.10 -23.02 4.94
C ALA A 66 16.04 -22.96 6.16
N ILE A 67 15.55 -23.35 7.34
CA ILE A 67 16.34 -23.40 8.58
C ILE A 67 17.53 -24.35 8.42
N GLU A 68 17.36 -25.54 7.85
CA GLU A 68 18.47 -26.48 7.62
C GLU A 68 19.58 -25.87 6.76
N ALA A 69 19.22 -25.09 5.74
CA ALA A 69 20.18 -24.39 4.89
C ALA A 69 20.95 -23.32 5.68
N TYR A 70 20.25 -22.49 6.47
CA TYR A 70 20.90 -21.48 7.32
C TYR A 70 21.74 -22.07 8.44
N GLU A 71 21.33 -23.17 9.06
CA GLU A 71 22.13 -23.89 10.06
C GLU A 71 23.41 -24.46 9.44
N THR A 72 23.35 -24.87 8.18
CA THR A 72 24.55 -25.24 7.42
C THR A 72 25.48 -24.05 7.23
N VAL A 73 24.94 -22.86 6.93
CA VAL A 73 25.74 -21.62 6.89
C VAL A 73 26.37 -21.34 8.25
N LEU A 74 25.64 -21.46 9.36
CA LEU A 74 26.18 -21.21 10.71
C LEU A 74 27.22 -22.23 11.13
N ARG A 75 27.18 -23.47 10.62
CA ARG A 75 28.27 -24.44 10.82
C ARG A 75 29.57 -24.03 10.12
N ILE A 76 29.47 -23.31 9.00
CA ILE A 76 30.61 -22.83 8.20
C ILE A 76 31.08 -21.46 8.73
N GLN A 77 30.14 -20.58 9.06
CA GLN A 77 30.34 -19.21 9.51
C GLN A 77 29.48 -18.94 10.77
N PRO A 78 29.98 -19.28 11.97
CA PRO A 78 29.21 -19.18 13.21
C PRO A 78 28.67 -17.78 13.53
N ASP A 79 29.40 -16.75 13.11
CA ASP A 79 29.07 -15.33 13.37
C ASP A 79 28.27 -14.69 12.22
N ASN A 80 27.69 -15.50 11.31
CA ASN A 80 26.87 -14.98 10.22
C ASN A 80 25.52 -14.48 10.75
N ASN A 81 25.46 -13.19 11.08
CA ASN A 81 24.28 -12.52 11.61
C ASN A 81 23.04 -12.68 10.71
N LEU A 82 23.22 -12.74 9.39
CA LEU A 82 22.12 -12.89 8.43
C LEU A 82 21.48 -14.27 8.57
N ALA A 83 22.27 -15.35 8.65
CA ALA A 83 21.74 -16.69 8.87
C ALA A 83 21.06 -16.83 10.24
N GLN A 84 21.62 -16.23 11.29
CA GLN A 84 20.99 -16.20 12.63
C GLN A 84 19.63 -15.49 12.60
N GLU A 85 19.55 -14.34 11.92
CA GLU A 85 18.31 -13.58 11.75
C GLU A 85 17.28 -14.36 10.91
N SER A 86 17.69 -14.99 9.81
CA SER A 86 16.80 -15.77 8.95
C SER A 86 16.19 -16.99 9.66
N ILE A 87 16.97 -17.71 10.50
CA ILE A 87 16.44 -18.81 11.33
C ILE A 87 15.40 -18.30 12.32
N LYS A 88 15.67 -17.16 12.96
CA LYS A 88 14.72 -16.54 13.88
C LYS A 88 13.41 -16.17 13.16
N ASN A 89 13.51 -15.55 11.98
CA ASN A 89 12.35 -15.20 11.16
C ASN A 89 11.54 -16.43 10.78
N CYS A 90 12.19 -17.50 10.29
CA CYS A 90 11.53 -18.76 9.94
C CYS A 90 10.78 -19.36 11.15
N ASN A 91 11.37 -19.36 12.34
CA ASN A 91 10.72 -19.85 13.55
C ASN A 91 9.52 -18.98 13.97
N ASP A 92 9.65 -17.65 13.88
CA ASP A 92 8.55 -16.73 14.16
C ASP A 92 7.38 -16.94 13.17
N TYR A 93 7.66 -17.16 11.88
CA TYR A 93 6.65 -17.46 10.87
C TYR A 93 5.96 -18.81 11.12
N LYS A 94 6.72 -19.86 11.47
CA LYS A 94 6.13 -21.17 11.85
C LYS A 94 5.19 -21.04 13.03
N LYS A 95 5.60 -20.30 14.07
CA LYS A 95 4.78 -20.03 15.25
C LYS A 95 3.51 -19.28 14.87
N TRP A 96 3.64 -18.23 14.07
CA TRP A 96 2.49 -17.45 13.59
C TRP A 96 1.51 -18.29 12.77
N LYS A 97 2.00 -19.13 11.85
CA LYS A 97 1.19 -20.02 11.01
C LYS A 97 0.44 -21.06 11.86
N LEU A 98 1.08 -21.60 12.90
CA LEU A 98 0.44 -22.48 13.87
C LEU A 98 -0.67 -21.75 14.66
N GLU A 99 -0.40 -20.54 15.14
CA GLU A 99 -1.40 -19.72 15.85
C GLU A 99 -2.58 -19.32 14.95
N ASP A 100 -2.33 -19.01 13.66
CA ASP A 100 -3.37 -18.72 12.68
C ASP A 100 -4.24 -19.96 12.38
N ASN A 101 -3.62 -21.13 12.21
CA ASN A 101 -4.35 -22.38 12.02
C ASN A 101 -5.23 -22.71 13.23
N ILE A 102 -4.71 -22.56 14.46
CA ILE A 102 -5.48 -22.76 15.69
C ILE A 102 -6.64 -21.78 15.77
N LYS A 103 -6.44 -20.50 15.39
CA LYS A 103 -7.54 -19.52 15.34
C LYS A 103 -8.59 -19.91 14.31
N ARG A 104 -8.19 -20.35 13.11
CA ARG A 104 -9.10 -20.80 12.06
C ARG A 104 -9.87 -22.05 12.47
N GLU A 105 -9.23 -23.03 13.10
CA GLU A 105 -9.88 -24.22 13.64
C GLU A 105 -10.84 -23.88 14.77
N ASN A 106 -10.48 -22.97 15.67
CA ASN A 106 -11.39 -22.49 16.72
C ASN A 106 -12.60 -21.76 16.13
N ILE A 107 -12.42 -20.93 15.09
CA ILE A 107 -13.52 -20.28 14.37
C ILE A 107 -14.38 -21.32 13.62
N ALA A 108 -13.77 -22.33 13.02
CA ALA A 108 -14.45 -23.45 12.35
C ALA A 108 -15.22 -24.33 13.34
N ASN A 109 -14.71 -24.52 14.56
CA ASN A 109 -15.37 -25.26 15.63
C ASN A 109 -16.50 -24.46 16.28
N ILE A 110 -16.34 -23.15 16.44
CA ILE A 110 -17.42 -22.24 16.85
C ILE A 110 -18.54 -22.29 15.80
N THR A 111 -18.22 -22.14 14.52
CA THR A 111 -19.22 -22.20 13.42
C THR A 111 -19.78 -23.60 13.18
N GLY A 112 -19.01 -24.66 13.47
CA GLY A 112 -19.43 -26.06 13.44
C GLY A 112 -20.34 -26.45 14.61
N SER A 113 -20.21 -25.80 15.77
CA SER A 113 -21.16 -25.94 16.90
C SER A 113 -22.53 -25.31 16.63
N TYR A 114 -22.64 -24.47 15.58
CA TYR A 114 -23.91 -23.97 15.04
C TYR A 114 -24.49 -24.87 13.93
N LYS A 115 -24.34 -26.20 14.02
CA LYS A 115 -25.12 -27.14 13.21
C LYS A 115 -26.19 -27.87 14.04
N SER A 116 -27.42 -27.43 13.77
CA SER A 116 -28.73 -28.06 13.96
C SER A 116 -29.03 -28.71 15.30
N SER A 117 -29.86 -28.03 16.09
CA SER A 117 -30.86 -28.71 16.92
C SER A 117 -31.57 -29.77 16.06
N SER A 118 -31.61 -31.00 16.57
CA SER A 118 -32.36 -32.10 15.98
C SER A 118 -33.82 -31.68 15.76
N TYR A 119 -34.19 -31.54 14.49
CA TYR A 119 -35.60 -31.53 14.10
C TYR A 119 -36.10 -32.97 14.20
N ASP A 120 -37.01 -33.20 15.13
CA ASP A 120 -37.82 -34.41 15.19
C ASP A 120 -38.55 -34.58 13.85
N LYS A 121 -38.23 -35.68 13.16
CA LYS A 121 -39.05 -36.19 12.07
C LYS A 121 -40.31 -36.77 12.69
N ASN A 122 -41.35 -35.96 12.85
CA ASN A 122 -42.74 -36.43 12.81
C ASN A 122 -43.79 -35.31 12.74
N ASP A 123 -43.56 -34.30 11.90
CA ASP A 123 -44.66 -33.49 11.37
C ASP A 123 -44.47 -33.32 9.86
N THR A 124 -45.21 -34.12 9.09
CA THR A 124 -45.43 -33.86 7.68
C THR A 124 -46.25 -32.58 7.56
N ILE A 125 -45.57 -31.43 7.44
CA ILE A 125 -46.22 -30.15 7.14
C ILE A 125 -46.91 -30.31 5.77
N ASN A 126 -48.23 -30.41 5.83
CA ASN A 126 -49.08 -30.53 4.66
C ASN A 126 -49.23 -29.15 4.01
N PHE A 127 -48.37 -28.85 3.02
CA PHE A 127 -48.41 -27.61 2.22
C PHE A 127 -49.61 -27.53 1.25
N LYS A 128 -50.77 -28.06 1.63
CA LYS A 128 -52.03 -27.95 0.86
C LYS A 128 -52.52 -26.50 0.69
N TRP A 129 -51.89 -25.53 1.33
CA TRP A 129 -52.25 -24.11 1.31
C TRP A 129 -51.21 -23.19 0.66
N LEU A 130 -50.02 -23.67 0.27
CA LEU A 130 -49.11 -22.87 -0.54
C LEU A 130 -49.41 -23.09 -2.02
N ASN A 131 -50.19 -22.17 -2.59
CA ASN A 131 -50.40 -22.09 -4.04
C ASN A 131 -49.02 -22.09 -4.74
N VAL A 132 -48.88 -22.78 -5.88
CA VAL A 132 -47.63 -22.92 -6.65
C VAL A 132 -46.91 -21.58 -6.83
N TYR A 133 -47.64 -20.49 -6.96
CA TYR A 133 -47.10 -19.12 -7.01
C TYR A 133 -46.23 -18.75 -5.80
N HIS A 134 -46.55 -19.20 -4.59
CA HIS A 134 -45.79 -18.90 -3.37
C HIS A 134 -44.47 -19.68 -3.32
N ILE A 135 -44.46 -20.92 -3.81
CA ILE A 135 -43.23 -21.73 -3.92
C ILE A 135 -42.31 -21.13 -4.99
N VAL A 136 -42.86 -20.72 -6.12
CA VAL A 136 -42.10 -20.05 -7.19
C VAL A 136 -41.55 -18.71 -6.70
N ALA A 137 -42.37 -17.89 -6.01
CA ALA A 137 -41.93 -16.63 -5.43
C ALA A 137 -40.79 -16.83 -4.41
N LEU A 138 -40.89 -17.83 -3.54
CA LEU A 138 -39.82 -18.16 -2.60
C LEU A 138 -38.52 -18.55 -3.32
N LYS A 139 -38.59 -19.38 -4.37
CA LYS A 139 -37.42 -19.75 -5.18
C LYS A 139 -36.78 -18.54 -5.86
N ILE A 140 -37.60 -17.62 -6.38
CA ILE A 140 -37.11 -16.36 -6.97
C ILE A 140 -36.42 -15.50 -5.90
N ILE A 141 -36.99 -15.39 -4.70
CA ILE A 141 -36.36 -14.64 -3.59
C ILE A 141 -35.04 -15.28 -3.17
N VAL A 142 -34.99 -16.61 -2.99
CA VAL A 142 -33.74 -17.31 -2.65
C VAL A 142 -32.70 -17.14 -3.76
N LEU A 143 -33.09 -17.26 -5.02
CA LEU A 143 -32.20 -17.02 -6.15
C LEU A 143 -31.72 -15.56 -6.19
N ALA A 144 -32.59 -14.59 -5.93
CA ALA A 144 -32.22 -13.18 -5.86
C ALA A 144 -31.25 -12.90 -4.70
N ILE A 145 -31.46 -13.52 -3.53
CA ILE A 145 -30.53 -13.45 -2.39
C ILE A 145 -29.19 -14.10 -2.77
N PHE A 146 -29.21 -15.25 -3.43
CA PHE A 146 -28.00 -15.93 -3.89
C PHE A 146 -27.23 -15.09 -4.91
N ILE A 147 -27.92 -14.51 -5.89
CA ILE A 147 -27.32 -13.59 -6.86
C ILE A 147 -26.77 -12.35 -6.16
N TYR A 148 -27.51 -11.78 -5.21
CA TYR A 148 -27.05 -10.64 -4.42
C TYR A 148 -25.88 -10.95 -3.50
N ALA A 149 -25.76 -12.18 -2.97
CA ALA A 149 -24.67 -12.58 -2.08
C ALA A 149 -23.39 -12.93 -2.86
N PHE A 150 -23.52 -13.59 -4.01
CA PHE A 150 -22.38 -14.20 -4.72
C PHE A 150 -22.03 -13.53 -6.06
N TYR A 151 -22.91 -12.69 -6.61
CA TYR A 151 -22.73 -12.02 -7.91
C TYR A 151 -22.82 -10.48 -7.82
N GLN A 152 -22.45 -9.91 -6.67
CA GLN A 152 -22.32 -8.46 -6.48
C GLN A 152 -21.50 -7.74 -7.55
N PRO A 153 -20.37 -8.29 -8.06
CA PRO A 153 -19.61 -7.64 -9.13
C PRO A 153 -20.41 -7.49 -10.44
N ILE A 154 -21.32 -8.42 -10.74
CA ILE A 154 -22.13 -8.38 -11.96
C ILE A 154 -23.21 -7.30 -11.85
N ILE A 155 -23.82 -7.18 -10.66
CA ILE A 155 -24.90 -6.22 -10.41
C ILE A 155 -24.36 -4.79 -10.29
N PHE A 156 -23.22 -4.60 -9.61
CA PHE A 156 -22.71 -3.27 -9.23
C PHE A 156 -21.41 -2.87 -9.97
N GLY A 157 -20.58 -3.85 -10.35
CA GLY A 157 -19.20 -3.63 -10.83
C GLY A 157 -19.02 -3.38 -12.33
N PHE A 158 -20.10 -3.36 -13.14
CA PHE A 158 -20.00 -3.17 -14.59
C PHE A 158 -19.38 -1.81 -14.98
N THR A 159 -19.51 -0.80 -14.12
CA THR A 159 -19.02 0.57 -14.43
C THR A 159 -17.52 0.74 -14.27
N ASP A 160 -16.88 0.00 -13.35
CA ASP A 160 -15.44 0.12 -13.08
C ASP A 160 -14.58 -0.51 -14.19
N MET A 161 -15.07 -1.60 -14.82
CA MET A 161 -14.40 -2.26 -15.95
C MET A 161 -14.24 -1.37 -17.19
N GLN A 162 -14.86 -0.19 -17.20
CA GLN A 162 -14.79 0.77 -18.29
C GLN A 162 -13.74 1.87 -18.09
N LEU A 163 -12.98 1.83 -16.98
CA LEU A 163 -11.87 2.77 -16.82
C LEU A 163 -10.80 2.50 -17.89
N PRO A 164 -10.28 3.55 -18.53
CA PRO A 164 -9.28 3.39 -19.58
C PRO A 164 -8.03 2.73 -18.99
N ARG A 165 -7.41 1.81 -19.72
CA ARG A 165 -6.07 1.32 -19.36
C ARG A 165 -5.02 2.40 -19.64
N SER A 166 -3.96 2.47 -18.85
CA SER A 166 -2.95 3.53 -18.98
C SER A 166 -2.21 3.57 -20.31
N TYR A 167 -2.13 2.46 -21.07
CA TYR A 167 -1.59 2.52 -22.42
C TYR A 167 -2.51 3.28 -23.40
N LYS A 168 -3.84 3.18 -23.25
CA LYS A 168 -4.80 3.91 -24.10
C LYS A 168 -4.77 5.42 -23.83
N LEU A 169 -4.60 5.79 -22.56
CA LEU A 169 -4.38 7.20 -22.16
C LEU A 169 -3.15 7.78 -22.86
N ARG A 170 -2.04 7.02 -22.89
CA ARG A 170 -0.78 7.43 -23.55
C ARG A 170 -0.87 7.49 -25.08
N MET A 171 -1.73 6.67 -25.69
CA MET A 171 -1.98 6.69 -27.14
C MET A 171 -2.85 7.87 -27.59
N GLY A 172 -3.33 8.72 -26.67
CA GLY A 172 -4.18 9.86 -27.01
C GLY A 172 -5.60 9.47 -27.40
N GLU A 173 -6.07 8.27 -27.02
CA GLU A 173 -7.46 7.82 -27.30
C GLU A 173 -8.52 8.62 -26.52
N TYR A 174 -8.10 9.45 -25.56
CA TYR A 174 -8.98 10.22 -24.68
C TYR A 174 -8.55 11.69 -24.63
N ASN A 175 -9.53 12.59 -24.56
CA ASN A 175 -9.28 14.00 -24.33
C ASN A 175 -9.06 14.27 -22.83
N LEU A 176 -7.81 14.48 -22.45
CA LEU A 176 -7.40 14.71 -21.06
C LEU A 176 -7.19 16.20 -20.80
N GLN A 177 -7.85 16.69 -19.75
CA GLN A 177 -7.61 18.04 -19.26
C GLN A 177 -6.39 18.03 -18.33
N GLU A 178 -5.36 18.80 -18.65
CA GLU A 178 -4.23 19.02 -17.74
C GLU A 178 -4.66 19.83 -16.51
N LEU A 179 -4.20 19.42 -15.34
CA LEU A 179 -4.48 20.08 -14.07
C LEU A 179 -3.22 20.74 -13.52
N THR A 180 -3.38 21.94 -12.98
CA THR A 180 -2.28 22.68 -12.36
C THR A 180 -1.75 21.98 -11.11
N ILE A 181 -0.42 21.87 -11.02
CA ILE A 181 0.32 21.52 -9.81
C ILE A 181 0.92 22.82 -9.24
N ASN A 182 0.36 23.27 -8.13
CA ASN A 182 0.74 24.49 -7.45
C ASN A 182 2.05 24.33 -6.66
N PRO A 183 2.87 25.39 -6.60
CA PRO A 183 4.11 25.39 -5.82
C PRO A 183 3.81 25.24 -4.33
N LEU A 184 4.84 24.82 -3.59
CA LEU A 184 4.80 24.68 -2.14
C LEU A 184 4.73 26.05 -1.46
N SER A 185 4.35 26.05 -0.18
CA SER A 185 4.31 27.27 0.65
C SER A 185 5.00 27.03 1.99
N ASP A 186 5.59 28.11 2.51
CA ASP A 186 6.09 28.13 3.88
C ASP A 186 4.94 28.53 4.80
N TYR A 187 4.61 27.67 5.75
CA TYR A 187 3.60 27.90 6.78
C TYR A 187 4.20 28.17 8.17
N ASN A 188 5.53 28.16 8.33
CA ASN A 188 6.17 28.39 9.61
C ASN A 188 5.71 29.70 10.25
N GLY A 189 5.26 29.63 11.50
CA GLY A 189 4.83 30.79 12.28
C GLY A 189 3.51 31.44 11.81
N LYS A 190 2.85 30.93 10.77
CA LYS A 190 1.56 31.47 10.30
C LYS A 190 0.42 31.15 11.26
N SER A 191 -0.62 31.98 11.23
CA SER A 191 -1.89 31.64 11.88
C SER A 191 -2.64 30.54 11.10
N LYS A 192 -3.47 29.75 11.79
CA LYS A 192 -4.45 28.84 11.20
C LYS A 192 -5.28 29.56 10.16
N LYS A 193 -5.71 30.80 10.42
CA LYS A 193 -6.47 31.61 9.47
C LYS A 193 -5.71 31.81 8.16
N ASP A 194 -4.45 32.23 8.22
CA ASP A 194 -3.65 32.47 7.02
C ASP A 194 -3.45 31.19 6.20
N VAL A 195 -3.16 30.07 6.88
CA VAL A 195 -3.01 28.76 6.22
C VAL A 195 -4.33 28.31 5.56
N LEU A 196 -5.46 28.49 6.23
CA LEU A 196 -6.77 28.13 5.69
C LEU A 196 -7.24 29.08 4.57
N ASP A 197 -6.85 30.34 4.60
CA ASP A 197 -7.15 31.28 3.52
C ASP A 197 -6.32 30.96 2.26
N ILE A 198 -5.06 30.51 2.42
CA ILE A 198 -4.27 29.90 1.33
C ILE A 198 -4.99 28.67 0.76
N ARG A 199 -5.47 27.76 1.61
CA ARG A 199 -6.22 26.56 1.18
C ARG A 199 -7.44 26.92 0.34
N LYS A 200 -8.27 27.86 0.81
CA LYS A 200 -9.48 28.29 0.09
C LYS A 200 -9.14 28.82 -1.31
N LYS A 201 -8.08 29.61 -1.43
CA LYS A 201 -7.61 30.14 -2.73
C LYS A 201 -7.29 28.99 -3.70
N PHE A 202 -6.55 27.98 -3.24
CA PHE A 202 -6.19 26.84 -4.09
C PHE A 202 -7.39 25.94 -4.44
N VAL A 203 -8.36 25.77 -3.52
CA VAL A 203 -9.61 25.04 -3.83
C VAL A 203 -10.43 25.77 -4.88
N GLN A 204 -10.50 27.10 -4.81
CA GLN A 204 -11.24 27.91 -5.78
C GLN A 204 -10.71 27.77 -7.22
N SER A 205 -9.42 27.49 -7.39
CA SER A 205 -8.78 27.26 -8.70
C SER A 205 -8.64 25.77 -9.07
N SER A 206 -9.29 24.87 -8.35
CA SER A 206 -9.20 23.41 -8.56
C SER A 206 -10.47 22.84 -9.19
N LEU A 207 -10.47 21.52 -9.47
CA LEU A 207 -11.67 20.80 -9.90
C LEU A 207 -12.81 20.83 -8.86
N PHE A 208 -12.49 21.17 -7.61
CA PHE A 208 -13.42 21.14 -6.47
C PHE A 208 -13.89 22.53 -6.04
N SER A 209 -13.73 23.52 -6.92
CA SER A 209 -14.25 24.87 -6.70
C SER A 209 -15.77 24.83 -6.50
N THR A 210 -16.22 25.17 -5.30
CA THR A 210 -17.64 25.22 -4.94
C THR A 210 -17.93 26.53 -4.21
N PRO A 211 -19.05 27.22 -4.52
CA PRO A 211 -19.45 28.40 -3.77
C PRO A 211 -19.57 28.08 -2.28
N GLY A 212 -18.86 28.84 -1.45
CA GLY A 212 -18.92 28.66 0.00
C GLY A 212 -18.15 27.45 0.54
N TYR A 213 -17.19 26.89 -0.21
CA TYR A 213 -16.24 25.90 0.34
C TYR A 213 -15.67 26.37 1.68
N LYS A 214 -15.71 25.47 2.66
CA LYS A 214 -15.09 25.65 3.98
C LYS A 214 -14.18 24.45 4.23
N PRO A 215 -12.92 24.67 4.64
CA PRO A 215 -12.05 23.58 5.08
C PRO A 215 -12.72 22.73 6.17
N ASP A 216 -12.61 21.41 6.08
CA ASP A 216 -13.24 20.49 7.04
C ASP A 216 -12.60 20.61 8.43
N GLU A 217 -13.42 20.86 9.45
CA GLU A 217 -12.93 21.07 10.82
C GLU A 217 -12.32 19.78 11.40
N ASN A 218 -12.79 18.59 11.00
CA ASN A 218 -12.20 17.33 11.45
C ASN A 218 -10.85 17.02 10.78
N THR A 219 -10.48 17.77 9.74
CA THR A 219 -9.24 17.60 8.99
C THR A 219 -8.24 18.70 9.34
N PHE A 220 -8.68 19.95 9.45
CA PHE A 220 -7.81 21.10 9.67
C PHE A 220 -8.10 21.88 10.95
N GLY A 221 -9.04 21.44 11.77
CA GLY A 221 -9.48 22.14 12.97
C GLY A 221 -8.41 22.25 14.06
N GLN A 222 -7.47 21.30 14.11
CA GLN A 222 -6.45 21.22 15.15
C GLN A 222 -5.12 21.90 14.77
N ILE A 223 -5.06 22.62 13.64
CA ILE A 223 -3.93 23.50 13.32
C ILE A 223 -3.80 24.56 14.42
N GLN A 224 -2.60 24.74 14.96
CA GLN A 224 -2.33 25.79 15.95
C GLN A 224 -1.55 26.95 15.35
N ASP A 225 -1.89 28.16 15.79
CA ASP A 225 -1.29 29.43 15.38
C ASP A 225 0.18 29.52 15.80
N GLY A 226 1.02 30.13 14.95
CA GLY A 226 2.39 30.49 15.30
C GLY A 226 3.35 29.31 15.45
N LYS A 227 2.89 28.08 15.20
CA LYS A 227 3.71 26.88 15.33
C LYS A 227 4.59 26.65 14.10
N ALA A 228 5.68 25.94 14.33
CA ALA A 228 6.51 25.43 13.26
C ALA A 228 5.78 24.34 12.44
N TRP A 229 6.30 24.03 11.27
CA TRP A 229 5.80 22.97 10.39
C TRP A 229 6.96 22.09 9.94
N TRP A 230 6.70 20.79 9.72
CA TRP A 230 7.70 19.92 9.09
C TRP A 230 8.12 20.46 7.72
N GLY A 231 9.42 20.56 7.47
CA GLY A 231 9.98 20.91 6.17
C GLY A 231 9.87 19.77 5.17
N VAL A 232 9.57 20.07 3.90
CA VAL A 232 9.31 19.08 2.84
C VAL A 232 10.52 18.19 2.52
N ASN A 233 11.72 18.73 2.57
CA ASN A 233 12.95 17.94 2.40
C ASN A 233 13.29 17.20 3.70
N GLN A 234 12.91 17.78 4.83
CA GLN A 234 13.32 17.31 6.15
C GLN A 234 12.49 16.13 6.64
N ILE A 235 11.25 15.97 6.12
CA ILE A 235 10.41 14.82 6.45
C ILE A 235 10.90 13.52 5.81
N VAL A 236 11.69 13.61 4.74
CA VAL A 236 12.30 12.45 4.07
C VAL A 236 13.75 12.22 4.50
N CYS A 237 14.45 13.25 4.95
CA CYS A 237 15.81 13.14 5.47
C CYS A 237 15.86 12.71 6.95
N SER A 238 17.01 12.21 7.38
CA SER A 238 17.29 11.95 8.79
C SER A 238 18.32 12.93 9.33
N SER A 239 18.28 13.18 10.64
CA SER A 239 19.36 13.88 11.35
C SER A 239 20.62 13.02 11.51
N TYR A 240 20.57 11.73 11.13
CA TYR A 240 21.63 10.75 11.35
C TYR A 240 23.00 11.21 10.84
N ASN A 241 23.07 11.85 9.67
CA ASN A 241 24.31 12.35 9.08
C ASN A 241 24.48 13.89 9.17
N ASN A 242 23.57 14.58 9.85
CA ASN A 242 23.62 16.04 9.96
C ASN A 242 23.19 16.52 11.36
N PRO A 243 24.13 16.79 12.28
CA PRO A 243 23.81 17.28 13.62
C PRO A 243 23.23 18.70 13.62
N LYS A 244 23.34 19.46 12.53
CA LYS A 244 22.71 20.79 12.34
C LYS A 244 21.38 20.70 11.57
N PHE A 245 20.77 19.52 11.50
CA PHE A 245 19.54 19.28 10.75
C PHE A 245 18.36 20.05 11.35
N ASP A 246 17.90 21.07 10.63
CA ASP A 246 16.70 21.83 10.96
C ASP A 246 15.48 21.18 10.29
N ARG A 247 14.66 20.51 11.12
CA ARG A 247 13.44 19.79 10.73
C ARG A 247 12.34 20.68 10.15
N THR A 248 12.43 21.98 10.36
CA THR A 248 11.42 22.97 9.96
C THR A 248 11.86 23.82 8.79
N SER A 249 13.11 23.65 8.34
CA SER A 249 13.69 24.41 7.25
C SER A 249 12.99 24.17 5.91
N GLY A 250 12.81 25.26 5.15
CA GLY A 250 12.21 25.25 3.82
C GLY A 250 10.68 25.26 3.84
N PHE A 251 10.07 24.88 2.72
CA PHE A 251 8.62 24.85 2.60
C PHE A 251 7.99 23.74 3.44
N SER A 252 6.78 23.96 3.92
CA SER A 252 6.08 23.02 4.78
C SER A 252 5.63 21.78 4.00
N ALA A 253 5.91 20.58 4.49
CA ALA A 253 5.61 19.30 3.85
C ALA A 253 4.12 19.15 3.53
N VAL A 254 3.24 19.60 4.43
CA VAL A 254 1.78 19.55 4.28
C VAL A 254 1.27 20.45 3.14
N SER A 255 2.03 21.49 2.77
CA SER A 255 1.64 22.42 1.69
C SER A 255 1.54 21.73 0.33
N LYS A 256 2.25 20.61 0.11
CA LYS A 256 2.11 19.84 -1.13
C LYS A 256 0.69 19.32 -1.34
N HIS A 257 -0.02 18.98 -0.26
CA HIS A 257 -1.42 18.55 -0.31
C HIS A 257 -2.35 19.76 -0.24
N MET A 258 -2.12 20.68 0.72
CA MET A 258 -3.02 21.82 0.93
C MET A 258 -3.07 22.78 -0.26
N ASN A 259 -1.95 22.98 -0.95
CA ASN A 259 -1.90 23.81 -2.15
C ASN A 259 -2.43 23.09 -3.39
N ASN A 260 -2.58 21.77 -3.36
CA ASN A 260 -2.98 20.96 -4.51
C ASN A 260 -4.24 20.13 -4.21
N PRO A 261 -5.44 20.74 -4.18
CA PRO A 261 -6.69 20.01 -3.92
C PRO A 261 -6.97 18.89 -4.92
N ASN A 262 -6.43 18.98 -6.14
CA ASN A 262 -6.52 17.95 -7.16
C ASN A 262 -5.79 16.65 -6.77
N ILE A 263 -4.84 16.69 -5.84
CA ILE A 263 -4.19 15.49 -5.26
C ILE A 263 -5.13 14.94 -4.17
N LEU A 264 -6.25 14.31 -4.55
CA LEU A 264 -7.22 13.78 -3.60
C LEU A 264 -6.59 12.78 -2.62
N VAL A 265 -5.78 11.86 -3.15
CA VAL A 265 -4.98 10.92 -2.35
C VAL A 265 -3.51 11.15 -2.66
N GLY A 266 -2.75 11.61 -1.67
CA GLY A 266 -1.31 11.80 -1.80
C GLY A 266 -0.53 10.52 -1.56
N THR A 267 0.70 10.47 -2.06
CA THR A 267 1.72 9.51 -1.62
C THR A 267 2.75 10.22 -0.75
N VAL A 268 3.25 9.56 0.29
CA VAL A 268 4.31 10.08 1.16
C VAL A 268 5.29 8.97 1.50
N PHE A 269 6.57 9.31 1.61
CA PHE A 269 7.53 8.42 2.22
C PHE A 269 7.29 8.33 3.73
N PRO A 270 7.43 7.15 4.34
CA PRO A 270 7.33 7.00 5.77
C PRO A 270 8.48 7.76 6.43
N PHE A 271 8.15 8.45 7.52
CA PHE A 271 9.15 9.12 8.32
C PHE A 271 10.04 8.08 9.03
N ASN A 272 11.36 8.15 8.86
CA ASN A 272 12.30 7.18 9.43
C ASN A 272 13.40 7.88 10.27
N PHE A 273 13.45 7.58 11.57
CA PHE A 273 14.45 8.13 12.50
C PHE A 273 15.85 7.49 12.38
N TYR A 274 15.97 6.28 11.80
CA TYR A 274 17.11 5.40 12.08
C TYR A 274 18.13 5.27 10.95
N LYS A 275 17.73 5.37 9.68
CA LYS A 275 18.66 5.36 8.54
C LYS A 275 18.01 6.00 7.31
N GLU A 276 18.73 6.89 6.64
CA GLU A 276 18.29 7.52 5.39
C GLU A 276 18.05 6.44 4.32
N TYR A 277 17.08 6.69 3.43
CA TYR A 277 16.97 5.91 2.20
C TYR A 277 18.30 6.03 1.44
N ASP A 278 18.98 4.90 1.25
CA ASP A 278 20.34 4.81 0.74
C ASP A 278 20.41 5.08 -0.77
N SER A 279 20.07 6.32 -1.14
CA SER A 279 20.06 6.84 -2.50
C SER A 279 20.66 8.23 -2.50
N ILE A 280 21.75 8.38 -3.26
CA ILE A 280 22.43 9.66 -3.47
C ILE A 280 21.41 10.73 -3.88
N GLY A 281 21.34 11.81 -3.11
CA GLY A 281 20.48 12.97 -3.39
C GLY A 281 19.01 12.80 -3.01
N TYR A 282 18.60 11.70 -2.36
CA TYR A 282 17.21 11.47 -1.93
C TYR A 282 16.63 12.68 -1.18
N CYS A 283 17.40 13.25 -0.26
CA CYS A 283 17.03 14.41 0.53
C CYS A 283 16.59 15.64 -0.26
N THR A 284 17.14 15.84 -1.45
CA THR A 284 16.91 17.06 -2.26
C THR A 284 16.20 16.78 -3.57
N ALA A 285 16.07 15.49 -3.94
CA ALA A 285 15.45 15.07 -5.18
C ALA A 285 13.97 15.47 -5.26
N GLN A 286 13.46 15.66 -6.48
CA GLN A 286 12.05 16.01 -6.67
C GLN A 286 11.12 14.82 -6.38
N TYR A 287 11.52 13.61 -6.76
CA TYR A 287 10.73 12.40 -6.53
C TYR A 287 10.46 12.13 -5.04
N SER A 288 11.42 12.47 -4.16
CA SER A 288 11.30 12.23 -2.72
C SER A 288 10.28 13.14 -2.06
N LYS A 289 9.98 14.30 -2.65
CA LYS A 289 8.95 15.21 -2.16
C LYS A 289 7.54 14.68 -2.40
N THR A 290 7.40 13.63 -3.22
CA THR A 290 6.15 12.98 -3.62
C THR A 290 5.11 13.98 -4.12
N ILE A 291 5.54 14.83 -5.04
CA ILE A 291 4.69 15.74 -5.82
C ILE A 291 4.58 15.13 -7.23
N PRO A 292 3.36 14.99 -7.80
CA PRO A 292 3.22 14.49 -9.16
C PRO A 292 4.00 15.37 -10.14
N LYS A 293 4.59 14.78 -11.17
CA LYS A 293 5.15 15.53 -12.31
C LYS A 293 4.07 16.00 -13.27
N LYS A 294 2.95 15.28 -13.31
CA LYS A 294 1.82 15.53 -14.21
C LYS A 294 0.51 15.16 -13.52
N MET A 295 -0.51 15.97 -13.73
CA MET A 295 -1.88 15.72 -13.27
C MET A 295 -2.84 15.92 -14.43
N GLU A 296 -3.75 14.97 -14.62
CA GLU A 296 -4.71 14.97 -15.73
C GLU A 296 -6.11 14.59 -15.24
N TYR A 297 -7.13 15.00 -15.98
CA TYR A 297 -8.52 14.72 -15.67
C TYR A 297 -9.27 14.24 -16.91
N LEU A 298 -9.88 13.06 -16.79
CA LEU A 298 -10.83 12.52 -17.75
C LEU A 298 -12.26 12.73 -17.23
N LYS A 299 -12.89 13.81 -17.70
CA LYS A 299 -14.20 14.27 -17.24
C LYS A 299 -15.30 13.21 -17.38
N GLU A 300 -15.34 12.50 -18.51
CA GLU A 300 -16.36 11.50 -18.82
C GLU A 300 -16.41 10.33 -17.85
N LYS A 301 -15.26 10.01 -17.23
CA LYS A 301 -15.12 8.93 -16.25
C LYS A 301 -14.98 9.42 -14.82
N ASN A 302 -14.98 10.75 -14.61
CA ASN A 302 -14.60 11.39 -13.36
C ASN A 302 -13.31 10.78 -12.77
N LEU A 303 -12.28 10.68 -13.62
CA LEU A 303 -11.00 10.05 -13.29
C LEU A 303 -9.92 11.11 -13.27
N ILE A 304 -9.29 11.29 -12.11
CA ILE A 304 -8.09 12.11 -11.93
C ILE A 304 -6.88 11.17 -11.99
N ILE A 305 -5.85 11.56 -12.74
CA ILE A 305 -4.63 10.78 -12.94
C ILE A 305 -3.47 11.62 -12.41
N ALA A 306 -2.67 11.04 -11.53
CA ALA A 306 -1.49 11.63 -10.93
C ALA A 306 -0.27 10.78 -11.29
N THR A 307 0.62 11.32 -12.11
CA THR A 307 1.84 10.65 -12.52
C THR A 307 3.00 11.18 -11.72
N TYR A 308 3.75 10.28 -11.11
CA TYR A 308 4.93 10.56 -10.28
C TYR A 308 6.15 9.92 -10.94
N ASP A 309 7.29 10.59 -10.80
CA ASP A 309 8.57 9.94 -11.01
C ASP A 309 9.01 9.21 -9.73
N MET A 310 9.70 8.09 -9.90
CA MET A 310 10.25 7.32 -8.80
C MET A 310 11.61 6.72 -9.15
N ASP A 311 12.51 6.75 -8.17
CA ASP A 311 13.84 6.15 -8.30
C ASP A 311 13.74 4.62 -8.31
N ARG A 312 14.31 3.99 -9.35
CA ARG A 312 14.32 2.53 -9.52
C ARG A 312 14.93 1.78 -8.33
N ARG A 313 15.81 2.43 -7.56
CA ARG A 313 16.46 1.82 -6.38
C ARG A 313 15.43 1.42 -5.32
N ILE A 314 14.23 2.00 -5.32
CA ILE A 314 13.21 1.73 -4.30
C ILE A 314 12.81 0.24 -4.28
N LEU A 315 12.91 -0.43 -5.42
CA LEU A 315 12.63 -1.85 -5.59
C LEU A 315 13.56 -2.73 -4.75
N LYS A 316 14.81 -2.29 -4.54
CA LYS A 316 15.86 -3.03 -3.81
C LYS A 316 16.16 -2.42 -2.44
N SER A 317 15.51 -1.31 -2.09
CA SER A 317 15.78 -0.58 -0.85
C SER A 317 15.03 -1.18 0.34
N TYR A 318 15.70 -1.15 1.49
CA TYR A 318 15.16 -1.59 2.77
C TYR A 318 15.29 -0.47 3.80
N LEU A 319 14.41 -0.48 4.79
CA LEU A 319 14.47 0.41 5.94
C LEU A 319 14.32 -0.39 7.23
N ASN A 320 14.90 0.14 8.31
CA ASN A 320 14.65 -0.38 9.66
C ASN A 320 13.37 0.26 10.20
N TRP A 321 12.29 -0.52 10.28
CA TRP A 321 11.01 -0.11 10.83
C TRP A 321 10.81 -0.80 12.19
N ASN A 322 10.86 -0.02 13.28
CA ASN A 322 10.69 -0.55 14.65
C ASN A 322 11.59 -1.74 14.98
N GLY A 323 12.87 -1.69 14.57
CA GLY A 323 13.85 -2.75 14.83
C GLY A 323 13.80 -3.92 13.85
N ARG A 324 12.97 -3.86 12.81
CA ARG A 324 12.84 -4.90 11.77
C ARG A 324 13.23 -4.36 10.41
N ARG A 325 13.98 -5.15 9.63
CA ARG A 325 14.26 -4.84 8.23
C ARG A 325 12.99 -5.05 7.40
N ARG A 326 12.48 -3.99 6.76
CA ARG A 326 11.33 -4.03 5.85
C ARG A 326 11.74 -3.46 4.50
N HIS A 327 11.17 -3.97 3.40
CA HIS A 327 11.27 -3.27 2.11
C HIS A 327 10.77 -1.84 2.25
N TYR A 328 11.38 -0.92 1.50
CA TYR A 328 10.93 0.46 1.50
C TYR A 328 9.48 0.54 1.01
N PHE A 329 8.64 1.19 1.80
CA PHE A 329 7.23 1.39 1.50
C PHE A 329 6.92 2.87 1.39
N LEU A 330 5.78 3.18 0.80
CA LEU A 330 5.14 4.48 0.75
C LEU A 330 3.81 4.37 1.50
N ASN A 331 3.28 5.49 1.96
CA ASN A 331 1.96 5.56 2.59
C ASN A 331 1.05 6.45 1.74
N LEU A 332 -0.23 6.09 1.63
CA LEU A 332 -1.24 6.97 1.06
C LEU A 332 -1.77 7.93 2.13
N THR A 333 -2.01 9.19 1.76
CA THR A 333 -2.72 10.16 2.61
C THR A 333 -4.00 10.62 1.93
N GLY A 334 -5.13 10.48 2.63
CA GLY A 334 -6.44 10.93 2.17
C GLY A 334 -6.77 12.36 2.60
N LEU A 335 -5.79 13.18 2.97
CA LEU A 335 -6.02 14.51 3.56
C LEU A 335 -6.98 15.38 2.72
N ASN A 336 -6.73 15.48 1.41
CA ASN A 336 -7.58 16.25 0.51
C ASN A 336 -8.91 15.56 0.24
N ALA A 337 -8.93 14.23 0.08
CA ALA A 337 -10.15 13.46 -0.09
C ALA A 337 -11.11 13.71 1.09
N LYS A 338 -10.63 13.57 2.33
CA LYS A 338 -11.40 13.80 3.55
C LYS A 338 -11.92 15.25 3.64
N ASP A 339 -11.06 16.24 3.41
CA ASP A 339 -11.44 17.67 3.41
C ASP A 339 -12.54 17.98 2.39
N LEU A 340 -12.43 17.42 1.19
CA LEU A 340 -13.38 17.64 0.10
C LEU A 340 -14.61 16.72 0.19
N GLY A 341 -14.74 15.97 1.29
CA GLY A 341 -15.89 15.17 1.64
C GLY A 341 -15.87 13.73 1.15
N TYR A 342 -14.84 13.29 0.43
CA TYR A 342 -14.61 11.91 0.00
C TYR A 342 -13.98 11.08 1.13
N LYS A 343 -14.82 10.64 2.06
CA LYS A 343 -14.39 10.02 3.33
C LYS A 343 -13.91 8.58 3.20
N TYR A 344 -14.28 7.87 2.12
CA TYR A 344 -14.02 6.44 1.96
C TYR A 344 -13.24 6.14 0.69
N GLY A 345 -12.34 5.16 0.77
CA GLY A 345 -11.46 4.72 -0.32
C GLY A 345 -11.40 3.19 -0.47
N TYR A 346 -11.21 2.71 -1.70
CA TYR A 346 -10.90 1.31 -2.00
C TYR A 346 -9.99 1.23 -3.24
N ALA A 347 -8.86 0.53 -3.15
CA ALA A 347 -7.91 0.42 -4.25
C ALA A 347 -8.22 -0.79 -5.16
N ILE A 348 -8.14 -0.55 -6.46
CA ILE A 348 -8.29 -1.51 -7.55
C ILE A 348 -7.12 -1.33 -8.54
N ASP A 349 -7.04 -2.22 -9.53
CA ASP A 349 -6.04 -2.14 -10.62
C ASP A 349 -4.60 -2.02 -10.13
N LEU A 350 -4.24 -2.77 -9.07
CA LEU A 350 -2.87 -2.80 -8.55
C LEU A 350 -1.95 -3.50 -9.55
N LYS A 351 -1.09 -2.73 -10.21
CA LYS A 351 -0.04 -3.23 -11.10
C LYS A 351 1.31 -2.86 -10.53
N ASN A 352 2.15 -3.85 -10.26
CA ASN A 352 3.47 -3.66 -9.67
C ASN A 352 3.44 -2.87 -8.34
N ILE A 353 2.32 -2.98 -7.61
CA ILE A 353 2.11 -2.39 -6.30
C ILE A 353 1.56 -3.49 -5.40
N GLU A 354 2.15 -3.61 -4.22
CA GLU A 354 1.71 -4.54 -3.19
C GLU A 354 1.40 -3.78 -1.90
N MET A 355 0.20 -3.99 -1.36
CA MET A 355 -0.17 -3.48 -0.05
C MET A 355 0.58 -4.28 1.02
N THR A 356 1.15 -3.60 2.01
CA THR A 356 2.10 -4.22 2.94
C THR A 356 1.48 -4.77 4.22
N GLU A 357 0.18 -4.52 4.43
CA GLU A 357 -0.59 -5.03 5.57
C GLU A 357 -1.66 -6.03 5.11
N GLN A 358 -2.01 -7.00 5.96
CA GLN A 358 -3.02 -8.01 5.64
C GLN A 358 -4.41 -7.39 5.44
N THR A 359 -4.79 -6.44 6.31
CA THR A 359 -6.00 -5.62 6.13
C THR A 359 -5.59 -4.27 5.56
N ASN A 360 -6.06 -3.96 4.36
CA ASN A 360 -5.58 -2.81 3.61
C ASN A 360 -6.68 -2.22 2.70
N ILE A 361 -6.40 -1.08 2.06
CA ILE A 361 -7.38 -0.40 1.21
C ILE A 361 -7.78 -1.18 -0.05
N SER A 362 -7.06 -2.23 -0.47
CA SER A 362 -7.43 -3.05 -1.63
C SER A 362 -8.28 -4.27 -1.30
N ASN A 363 -8.51 -4.55 -0.01
CA ASN A 363 -9.42 -5.61 0.44
C ASN A 363 -10.45 -5.16 1.49
N ASN A 364 -10.41 -3.88 1.88
CA ASN A 364 -11.37 -3.28 2.81
C ASN A 364 -11.70 -1.85 2.38
N ILE A 365 -12.97 -1.44 2.56
CA ILE A 365 -13.38 -0.04 2.38
C ILE A 365 -12.78 0.76 3.53
N HIS A 366 -11.74 1.51 3.21
CA HIS A 366 -11.02 2.33 4.18
C HIS A 366 -11.74 3.67 4.39
N GLN A 367 -11.83 4.12 5.64
CA GLN A 367 -12.25 5.48 5.98
C GLN A 367 -11.01 6.30 6.34
N PHE A 368 -10.75 7.38 5.60
CA PHE A 368 -9.60 8.24 5.83
C PHE A 368 -9.70 8.94 7.18
N ARG A 369 -8.63 8.84 7.97
CA ARG A 369 -8.56 9.45 9.31
C ARG A 369 -7.63 10.66 9.37
N ASP A 370 -6.99 11.05 8.27
CA ASP A 370 -6.01 12.14 8.20
C ASP A 370 -6.51 13.44 8.84
N PHE A 371 -5.69 14.06 9.70
CA PHE A 371 -5.91 15.41 10.19
C PHE A 371 -4.56 16.12 10.42
N VAL A 372 -4.59 17.45 10.46
CA VAL A 372 -3.44 18.28 10.79
C VAL A 372 -3.56 18.73 12.25
N HIS A 373 -2.51 18.47 13.03
CA HIS A 373 -2.39 18.85 14.43
C HIS A 373 -0.94 19.18 14.78
N VAL A 374 -0.70 19.70 15.99
CA VAL A 374 0.64 19.86 16.54
C VAL A 374 1.09 18.57 17.22
N GLY A 375 2.13 17.95 16.67
CA GLY A 375 2.78 16.77 17.22
C GLY A 375 4.21 17.02 17.66
N ALA A 376 4.75 16.12 18.49
CA ALA A 376 6.14 16.16 18.96
C ALA A 376 7.14 15.52 17.98
N SER A 377 6.68 14.99 16.83
CA SER A 377 7.51 14.18 15.91
C SER A 377 8.72 14.95 15.36
N CYS A 378 8.60 16.26 15.14
CA CYS A 378 9.71 17.12 14.73
C CYS A 378 10.68 17.53 15.84
N GLN A 379 10.46 17.13 17.09
CA GLN A 379 11.38 17.41 18.20
C GLN A 379 11.69 18.91 18.43
N VAL A 380 10.86 19.81 17.91
CA VAL A 380 10.94 21.25 18.17
C VAL A 380 10.23 21.54 19.50
N PRO A 381 10.78 22.41 20.38
CA PRO A 381 10.09 22.82 21.60
C PRO A 381 8.67 23.30 21.32
N GLY A 382 7.68 22.66 21.94
CA GLY A 382 6.26 22.97 21.73
C GLY A 382 5.62 22.37 20.47
N GLY A 383 6.34 21.52 19.72
CA GLY A 383 5.84 20.75 18.58
C GLY A 383 5.68 21.54 17.28
N CYS A 384 5.30 20.82 16.22
CA CYS A 384 5.02 21.40 14.90
C CYS A 384 3.73 20.81 14.31
N ASN A 385 3.10 21.57 13.45
CA ASN A 385 1.95 21.11 12.68
C ASN A 385 2.37 20.02 11.66
N ASN A 386 1.65 18.89 11.66
CA ASN A 386 1.90 17.74 10.79
C ASN A 386 0.63 16.92 10.53
N ILE A 387 0.65 16.09 9.48
CA ILE A 387 -0.42 15.14 9.18
C ILE A 387 -0.30 13.93 10.12
N SER A 388 -1.43 13.46 10.65
CA SER A 388 -1.55 12.26 11.48
C SER A 388 -2.96 11.66 11.39
N PRO A 389 -3.16 10.42 11.86
CA PRO A 389 -2.15 9.44 12.23
C PRO A 389 -1.47 8.83 10.99
N HIS A 390 -0.34 8.15 11.17
CA HIS A 390 0.13 7.18 10.17
C HIS A 390 -0.89 6.03 10.10
N GLN A 391 -1.37 5.71 8.90
CA GLN A 391 -2.39 4.69 8.68
C GLN A 391 -1.75 3.50 7.97
N THR A 392 -1.33 2.48 8.72
CA THR A 392 -0.55 1.36 8.17
C THR A 392 -1.30 0.58 7.10
N GLU A 393 -2.64 0.53 7.15
CA GLU A 393 -3.46 -0.13 6.12
C GLU A 393 -3.39 0.55 4.74
N LEU A 394 -2.75 1.72 4.67
CA LEU A 394 -2.46 2.50 3.47
C LEU A 394 -1.00 2.37 3.01
N ASP A 395 -0.19 1.56 3.70
CA ASP A 395 1.21 1.31 3.35
C ASP A 395 1.31 0.35 2.16
N TYR A 396 2.07 0.72 1.14
CA TYR A 396 2.30 -0.08 -0.05
C TYR A 396 3.75 -0.01 -0.50
N ARG A 397 4.22 -1.04 -1.22
CA ARG A 397 5.53 -1.04 -1.89
C ARG A 397 5.36 -1.11 -3.39
N ILE A 398 6.34 -0.56 -4.11
CA ILE A 398 6.45 -0.71 -5.56
C ILE A 398 7.31 -1.93 -5.84
N THR A 399 6.82 -2.86 -6.67
CA THR A 399 7.51 -4.10 -7.04
C THR A 399 8.05 -4.09 -8.48
N GLY A 400 7.75 -3.05 -9.26
CA GLY A 400 8.24 -2.88 -10.63
C GLY A 400 7.71 -1.61 -11.29
N PHE A 401 8.19 -1.29 -12.50
CA PHE A 401 7.76 -0.11 -13.26
C PHE A 401 7.23 -0.46 -14.65
N PRO A 402 6.23 0.27 -15.19
CA PRO A 402 5.44 1.29 -14.49
C PRO A 402 4.57 0.65 -13.39
N ALA A 403 4.40 1.35 -12.27
CA ALA A 403 3.53 0.93 -11.19
C ALA A 403 2.24 1.74 -11.23
N GLU A 404 1.10 1.11 -10.95
CA GLU A 404 -0.20 1.75 -11.04
C GLU A 404 -1.14 1.24 -9.94
N MET A 405 -1.94 2.15 -9.40
CA MET A 405 -3.13 1.82 -8.62
C MET A 405 -4.23 2.82 -8.96
N THR A 406 -5.48 2.35 -8.91
CA THR A 406 -6.65 3.23 -8.99
C THR A 406 -7.43 3.15 -7.69
N ILE A 407 -7.78 4.30 -7.12
CA ILE A 407 -8.52 4.40 -5.87
C ILE A 407 -9.92 4.90 -6.18
N LYS A 408 -10.90 4.09 -5.81
CA LYS A 408 -12.32 4.45 -5.78
C LYS A 408 -12.55 5.31 -4.55
N LEU A 409 -13.20 6.47 -4.71
CA LEU A 409 -13.46 7.40 -3.62
C LEU A 409 -14.97 7.68 -3.50
N TRP A 410 -15.48 7.66 -2.27
CA TRP A 410 -16.89 7.93 -1.98
C TRP A 410 -17.06 8.95 -0.86
N LYS A 411 -18.10 9.77 -0.98
CA LYS A 411 -18.52 10.71 0.06
C LYS A 411 -19.25 10.02 1.22
N GLN A 412 -20.03 9.00 0.89
CA GLN A 412 -20.74 8.15 1.86
C GLN A 412 -20.16 6.74 1.85
N LYS A 413 -20.32 6.00 2.94
CA LYS A 413 -19.82 4.62 3.01
C LYS A 413 -20.58 3.76 1.99
N PRO A 414 -19.91 3.16 0.99
CA PRO A 414 -20.59 2.28 0.06
C PRO A 414 -21.00 0.98 0.77
N ILE A 415 -22.06 0.33 0.25
CA ILE A 415 -22.54 -0.96 0.76
C ILE A 415 -21.45 -2.04 0.61
N ASN A 416 -20.74 -2.01 -0.51
CA ASN A 416 -19.61 -2.89 -0.81
C ASN A 416 -18.64 -2.21 -1.80
N GLN A 417 -17.48 -2.82 -2.03
CA GLN A 417 -16.43 -2.31 -2.90
C GLN A 417 -16.81 -2.21 -4.38
N TYR A 418 -17.90 -2.85 -4.82
CA TYR A 418 -18.33 -2.86 -6.21
C TYR A 418 -19.22 -1.67 -6.57
N MET A 419 -19.68 -0.89 -5.59
CA MET A 419 -20.49 0.32 -5.83
C MET A 419 -19.73 1.33 -6.68
N LYS A 420 -20.39 1.98 -7.65
CA LYS A 420 -19.79 3.06 -8.44
C LYS A 420 -19.17 4.13 -7.53
N ALA A 421 -17.95 4.55 -7.83
CA ALA A 421 -17.27 5.61 -7.07
C ALA A 421 -17.85 6.99 -7.41
N ASP A 422 -17.78 7.93 -6.45
CA ASP A 422 -18.09 9.33 -6.73
C ASP A 422 -17.00 9.95 -7.61
N VAL A 423 -15.74 9.55 -7.41
CA VAL A 423 -14.56 9.94 -8.22
C VAL A 423 -13.53 8.80 -8.20
N TYR A 424 -12.79 8.65 -9.29
CA TYR A 424 -11.66 7.73 -9.38
C TYR A 424 -10.35 8.52 -9.35
N TYR A 425 -9.37 8.04 -8.60
CA TYR A 425 -8.06 8.67 -8.48
C TYR A 425 -6.98 7.64 -8.79
N ARG A 426 -6.30 7.81 -9.92
CA ARG A 426 -5.24 6.91 -10.37
C ARG A 426 -3.86 7.49 -10.08
N ILE A 427 -3.02 6.68 -9.47
CA ILE A 427 -1.62 6.97 -9.22
C ILE A 427 -0.79 6.12 -10.18
N ILE A 428 0.09 6.77 -10.93
CA ILE A 428 1.04 6.11 -11.83
C ILE A 428 2.45 6.49 -11.38
N PHE A 429 3.30 5.49 -11.15
CA PHE A 429 4.73 5.70 -10.95
C PHE A 429 5.48 5.29 -12.22
N GLU A 430 6.22 6.25 -12.75
CA GLU A 430 7.18 6.03 -13.83
C GLU A 430 8.60 6.02 -13.26
N LYS A 431 9.46 5.25 -13.91
CA LYS A 431 10.86 5.19 -13.55
C LYS A 431 11.56 6.48 -14.00
N LEU A 432 12.36 7.06 -13.10
CA LEU A 432 13.31 8.14 -13.41
C LEU A 432 14.35 7.76 -14.48
#